data_AF-A0AA88V6Z9-F1
#
_entry.id   AF-A0AA88V6Z9-F1
#
_cell.length_a   1.000
_cell.length_b   1.000
_cell.length_c   1.000
_cell.angle_alpha   90.00
_cell.angle_beta   90.00
_cell.angle_gamma   90.00
#
_symmetry.space_group_name_H-M   'P 1'
#
loop_
_entity.id
_entity.type
_entity.pdbx_description
1 polymer ?
#
loop_
_entity_poly.entity_id
_entity_poly.type
_entity_poly.pdbx_seq_one_letter_code
_entity_poly.pdbx_strand_id
1 'polypeptide(L)'
;MSELVRMIPKALSAVIQVKVSFDRINSFLLDDELKNQEKKEKPNVAGIRWLWDPESKTPTLKDINLEVKRGQKVAICGPVGAGKSSILCSILGKITRTLGIVNVFGSIAYVSQSSWIQSGTIQDNILFGKPMETTKYEKAGKKVKLRTCMLEGKIRNCNVG
;
A
#
# COMPACT_ATOMS: atom_id res chain seq x y z
N MET A 1 -23.96 43.88 26.87
CA MET A 1 -25.20 43.44 26.18
C MET A 1 -25.04 43.29 24.67
N SER A 2 -24.20 44.10 23.99
CA SER A 2 -23.92 44.02 22.54
C SER A 2 -23.12 42.79 22.10
N GLU A 3 -22.33 42.18 22.99
CA GLU A 3 -21.46 41.03 22.68
C GLU A 3 -22.27 39.74 22.44
N LEU A 4 -23.28 39.46 23.27
CA LEU A 4 -24.21 38.33 23.11
C LEU A 4 -24.94 38.35 21.76
N VAL A 5 -25.40 39.53 21.31
CA VAL A 5 -26.09 39.68 20.01
C VAL A 5 -25.13 39.44 18.84
N ARG A 6 -23.85 39.79 18.98
CA ARG A 6 -22.81 39.52 17.97
C ARG A 6 -22.35 38.06 17.95
N MET A 7 -22.55 37.31 19.03
CA MET A 7 -22.20 35.89 19.11
C MET A 7 -23.20 34.97 18.40
N ILE A 8 -24.46 35.38 18.27
CA ILE A 8 -25.50 34.55 17.64
C ILE A 8 -25.17 34.23 16.17
N PRO A 9 -24.87 35.20 15.28
CA PRO A 9 -24.49 34.89 13.90
C PRO A 9 -23.20 34.08 13.80
N LYS A 10 -22.26 34.31 14.72
CA LYS A 10 -21.00 33.55 14.80
C LYS A 10 -21.22 32.10 15.19
N ALA A 11 -22.06 31.84 16.20
CA ALA A 11 -22.40 30.50 16.63
C ALA A 11 -23.17 29.74 15.53
N LEU A 12 -24.11 30.41 14.85
CA LEU A 12 -24.83 29.84 13.71
C LEU A 12 -23.86 29.47 12.58
N SER A 13 -22.95 30.37 12.23
CA SER A 13 -21.93 30.12 11.20
C SER A 13 -21.02 28.96 11.59
N ALA A 14 -20.60 28.89 12.86
CA ALA A 14 -19.79 27.80 13.38
C ALA A 14 -20.51 26.45 13.29
N VAL A 15 -21.80 26.38 13.66
CA VAL A 15 -22.61 25.16 13.55
C VAL A 15 -22.74 24.71 12.09
N ILE A 16 -22.94 25.65 11.15
CA ILE A 16 -22.99 25.33 9.71
C ILE A 16 -21.63 24.79 9.23
N GLN A 17 -20.52 25.44 9.60
CA GLN A 17 -19.18 24.98 9.22
C GLN A 17 -18.83 23.61 9.79
N VAL A 18 -19.19 23.36 11.05
CA VAL A 18 -19.02 22.05 11.69
C VAL A 18 -19.85 21.00 10.97
N LYS A 19 -21.12 21.28 10.67
CA LYS A 19 -21.98 20.34 9.94
C LYS A 19 -21.40 19.98 8.58
N VAL A 20 -21.02 20.97 7.77
CA VAL A 20 -20.44 20.73 6.43
C VAL A 20 -19.13 19.95 6.53
N SER A 21 -18.30 20.24 7.52
CA SER A 21 -17.03 19.51 7.73
C SER A 21 -17.28 18.08 8.18
N PHE A 22 -18.26 17.87 9.07
CA PHE A 22 -18.64 16.56 9.55
C PHE A 22 -19.24 15.70 8.43
N ASP A 23 -20.11 16.28 7.60
CA ASP A 23 -20.69 15.60 6.44
C ASP A 23 -19.60 15.12 5.46
N ARG A 24 -18.55 15.93 5.24
CA ARG A 24 -17.40 15.53 4.40
C ARG A 24 -16.59 14.37 4.98
N ILE A 25 -16.28 14.43 6.28
CA ILE A 25 -15.53 13.36 6.96
C ILE A 25 -16.36 12.08 6.96
N ASN A 26 -17.66 12.20 7.26
CA ASN A 26 -18.57 11.07 7.26
C ASN A 26 -18.70 10.45 5.86
N SER A 27 -18.78 11.27 4.81
CA SER A 27 -18.77 10.78 3.43
C SER A 27 -17.50 10.00 3.11
N PHE A 28 -16.32 10.54 3.45
CA PHE A 28 -15.05 9.87 3.17
C PHE A 28 -14.87 8.56 3.95
N LEU A 29 -15.26 8.52 5.23
CA LEU A 29 -15.14 7.32 6.07
C LEU A 29 -16.15 6.22 5.70
N LEU A 30 -17.25 6.59 5.03
CA LEU A 30 -18.28 5.67 4.57
C LEU A 30 -18.13 5.30 3.08
N ASP A 31 -17.12 5.83 2.39
CA ASP A 31 -16.85 5.44 1.01
C ASP A 31 -16.49 3.95 0.92
N ASP A 32 -16.86 3.33 -0.19
CA ASP A 32 -16.63 1.92 -0.43
C ASP A 32 -15.13 1.60 -0.45
N GLU A 33 -14.71 0.73 0.47
CA GLU A 33 -13.38 0.14 0.44
C GLU A 33 -13.19 -0.75 -0.79
N LEU A 34 -11.95 -0.86 -1.27
CA LEU A 34 -11.62 -1.77 -2.36
C LEU A 34 -12.02 -3.21 -1.98
N LYS A 35 -12.99 -3.77 -2.72
CA LYS A 35 -13.50 -5.12 -2.49
C LYS A 35 -12.37 -6.14 -2.60
N ASN A 36 -11.99 -6.76 -1.48
CA ASN A 36 -11.06 -7.89 -1.44
C ASN A 36 -11.69 -9.08 -2.20
N GLN A 37 -11.17 -9.41 -3.38
CA GLN A 37 -11.66 -10.57 -4.12
C GLN A 37 -11.20 -11.87 -3.46
N GLU A 38 -12.14 -12.80 -3.31
CA GLU A 38 -11.92 -14.13 -2.73
C GLU A 38 -10.94 -14.96 -3.57
N LYS A 39 -10.02 -15.66 -2.89
CA LYS A 39 -9.03 -16.57 -3.48
C LYS A 39 -9.74 -17.71 -4.20
N LYS A 40 -9.63 -17.79 -5.53
CA LYS A 40 -10.02 -18.98 -6.31
C LYS A 40 -8.82 -19.89 -6.60
N GLU A 41 -9.08 -21.19 -6.61
CA GLU A 41 -8.11 -22.28 -6.48
C GLU A 41 -7.25 -22.62 -7.72
N LYS A 42 -7.40 -21.95 -8.88
CA LYS A 42 -6.56 -22.24 -10.07
C LYS A 42 -5.76 -21.04 -10.61
N PRO A 43 -4.43 -21.15 -10.84
CA PRO A 43 -3.63 -20.07 -11.43
C PRO A 43 -3.87 -20.02 -12.93
N ASN A 44 -4.81 -19.17 -13.37
CA ASN A 44 -4.87 -18.75 -14.77
C ASN A 44 -5.00 -17.23 -14.78
N VAL A 45 -4.01 -16.58 -15.38
CA VAL A 45 -4.01 -15.15 -15.66
C VAL A 45 -4.26 -15.02 -17.17
N ALA A 46 -5.50 -14.72 -17.54
CA ALA A 46 -5.91 -14.55 -18.94
C ALA A 46 -6.45 -13.12 -19.14
N GLY A 47 -5.84 -12.41 -20.10
CA GLY A 47 -6.27 -11.17 -20.74
C GLY A 47 -6.71 -10.09 -19.76
N ILE A 48 -5.76 -9.40 -19.11
CA ILE A 48 -6.11 -8.38 -18.11
C ILE A 48 -6.00 -6.95 -18.64
N ARG A 49 -7.05 -6.16 -18.41
CA ARG A 49 -7.10 -4.72 -18.67
C ARG A 49 -7.26 -3.96 -17.34
N TRP A 50 -6.30 -3.10 -17.03
CA TRP A 50 -6.29 -2.31 -15.78
C TRP A 50 -6.36 -0.82 -16.05
N LEU A 51 -7.00 -0.14 -15.11
CA LEU A 51 -7.21 1.29 -15.18
C LEU A 51 -6.94 1.89 -13.79
N TRP A 52 -6.02 2.85 -13.71
CA TRP A 52 -5.72 3.55 -12.45
C TRP A 52 -6.84 4.51 -12.06
N ASP A 53 -7.51 5.10 -13.05
CA ASP A 53 -8.61 6.03 -12.88
C ASP A 53 -9.82 5.50 -13.66
N PRO A 54 -10.93 5.12 -13.01
CA PRO A 54 -12.14 4.61 -13.66
C PRO A 54 -12.64 5.46 -14.84
N GLU A 55 -12.38 6.77 -14.83
CA GLU A 55 -12.82 7.71 -15.87
C GLU A 55 -11.85 7.83 -17.05
N SER A 56 -10.63 7.28 -16.93
CA SER A 56 -9.64 7.32 -17.99
C SER A 56 -10.04 6.43 -19.17
N LYS A 57 -10.08 7.01 -20.38
CA LYS A 57 -10.42 6.29 -21.62
C LYS A 57 -9.35 5.28 -22.02
N THR A 58 -8.11 5.47 -21.55
CA THR A 58 -6.97 4.62 -21.93
C THR A 58 -6.48 3.79 -20.74
N PRO A 59 -6.63 2.45 -20.79
CA PRO A 59 -6.13 1.56 -19.75
C PRO A 59 -4.60 1.61 -19.72
N THR A 60 -4.06 1.69 -18.49
CA THR A 60 -2.61 1.73 -18.23
C THR A 60 -1.94 0.40 -18.60
N LEU A 61 -2.69 -0.71 -18.53
CA LEU A 61 -2.25 -2.04 -18.96
C LEU A 61 -3.30 -2.64 -19.89
N LYS A 62 -2.87 -3.14 -21.04
CA LYS A 62 -3.72 -3.80 -22.05
C LYS A 62 -3.20 -5.18 -22.35
N ASP A 63 -4.10 -6.16 -22.32
CA ASP A 63 -3.89 -7.53 -22.80
C ASP A 63 -2.60 -8.20 -22.28
N ILE A 64 -2.41 -8.15 -20.96
CA ILE A 64 -1.28 -8.81 -20.32
C ILE A 64 -1.67 -10.26 -19.99
N ASN A 65 -0.92 -11.20 -20.57
CA ASN A 65 -0.98 -12.64 -20.27
C ASN A 65 0.34 -13.06 -19.61
N LEU A 66 0.28 -13.45 -18.34
CA LEU A 66 1.47 -13.80 -17.55
C LEU A 66 1.19 -14.99 -16.65
N GLU A 67 1.85 -16.12 -16.90
CA GLU A 67 1.82 -17.30 -16.02
C GLU A 67 3.18 -17.46 -15.34
N VAL A 68 3.21 -17.49 -14.00
CA VAL A 68 4.42 -17.73 -13.21
C VAL A 68 4.19 -18.95 -12.32
N LYS A 69 5.05 -19.96 -12.50
CA LYS A 69 4.99 -21.22 -11.73
C LYS A 69 5.86 -21.14 -10.49
N ARG A 70 5.52 -21.94 -9.47
CA ARG A 70 6.28 -22.03 -8.22
C ARG A 70 7.75 -22.39 -8.52
N GLY A 71 8.67 -21.63 -7.92
CA GLY A 71 10.12 -21.82 -8.09
C GLY A 71 10.74 -21.03 -9.24
N GLN A 72 9.93 -20.39 -10.10
CA GLN A 72 10.46 -19.54 -11.16
C GLN A 72 10.90 -18.17 -10.63
N LYS A 73 11.96 -17.63 -11.23
CA LYS A 73 12.41 -16.24 -11.05
C LYS A 73 12.20 -15.52 -12.36
N VAL A 74 11.28 -14.56 -12.38
CA VAL A 74 10.89 -13.82 -13.60
C VAL A 74 11.27 -12.36 -13.44
N ALA A 75 11.83 -11.76 -14.49
CA ALA A 75 12.13 -10.35 -14.55
C ALA A 75 11.21 -9.67 -15.57
N ILE A 76 10.65 -8.51 -15.22
CA ILE A 76 9.84 -7.68 -16.12
C ILE A 76 10.68 -6.46 -16.51
N CYS A 77 10.99 -6.33 -17.80
CA CYS A 77 11.82 -5.26 -18.34
C CYS A 77 11.04 -4.42 -19.35
N GLY A 78 11.41 -3.14 -19.50
CA GLY A 78 10.76 -2.22 -20.42
C GLY A 78 11.03 -0.76 -20.08
N PRO A 79 10.68 0.19 -20.96
CA PRO A 79 10.96 1.61 -20.78
C PRO A 79 10.23 2.20 -19.56
N VAL A 80 10.68 3.36 -19.08
CA VAL A 80 9.98 4.12 -18.03
C VAL A 80 8.58 4.49 -18.54
N GLY A 81 7.57 4.35 -17.70
CA GLY A 81 6.17 4.57 -18.10
C GLY A 81 5.47 3.37 -18.75
N ALA A 82 6.16 2.26 -19.04
CA ALA A 82 5.55 1.06 -19.63
C ALA A 82 4.57 0.30 -18.70
N GLY A 83 4.31 0.78 -17.49
CA GLY A 83 3.37 0.14 -16.56
C GLY A 83 3.92 -1.03 -15.74
N LYS A 84 5.23 -1.25 -15.68
CA LYS A 84 5.85 -2.34 -14.87
C LYS A 84 5.41 -2.32 -13.41
N SER A 85 5.49 -1.16 -12.75
CA SER A 85 5.03 -0.99 -11.38
C SER A 85 3.51 -1.17 -11.26
N SER A 86 2.76 -0.79 -12.30
CA SER A 86 1.31 -1.03 -12.36
C SER A 86 1.00 -2.52 -12.40
N ILE A 87 1.76 -3.34 -13.13
CA ILE A 87 1.58 -4.81 -13.14
C ILE A 87 1.79 -5.38 -11.73
N LEU A 88 2.79 -4.89 -10.99
CA LEU A 88 3.02 -5.32 -9.60
C LEU A 88 1.87 -4.90 -8.68
N CYS A 89 1.41 -3.65 -8.77
CA CYS A 89 0.26 -3.16 -8.00
C CYS A 89 -1.03 -3.92 -8.31
N SER A 90 -1.21 -4.33 -9.57
CA SER A 90 -2.30 -5.19 -10.03
C SER A 90 -2.26 -6.58 -9.39
N ILE A 91 -1.09 -7.20 -9.30
CA ILE A 91 -0.89 -8.49 -8.61
C ILE A 91 -1.20 -8.36 -7.10
N LEU A 92 -0.91 -7.18 -6.52
CA LEU A 92 -1.23 -6.87 -5.11
C LEU A 92 -2.70 -6.53 -4.87
N GLY A 93 -3.52 -6.40 -5.92
CA GLY A 93 -4.93 -6.01 -5.79
C GLY A 93 -5.15 -4.52 -5.49
N LYS A 94 -4.15 -3.66 -5.68
CA LYS A 94 -4.24 -2.22 -5.37
C LYS A 94 -4.91 -1.38 -6.46
N ILE A 95 -4.99 -1.90 -7.68
CA ILE A 95 -5.59 -1.19 -8.83
C ILE A 95 -6.93 -1.86 -9.13
N THR A 96 -7.95 -1.10 -9.50
CA THR A 96 -9.22 -1.68 -9.93
C THR A 96 -9.07 -2.29 -11.32
N ARG A 97 -9.47 -3.55 -11.45
CA ARG A 97 -9.46 -4.26 -12.73
C ARG A 97 -10.77 -3.99 -13.47
N THR A 98 -10.70 -3.59 -14.73
CA THR A 98 -11.87 -3.45 -15.59
C THR A 98 -12.24 -4.79 -16.25
N LEU A 99 -11.24 -5.59 -16.64
CA LEU A 99 -11.43 -6.88 -17.32
C LEU A 99 -10.30 -7.87 -17.02
N GLY A 100 -10.57 -9.18 -17.04
CA GLY A 100 -9.59 -10.26 -16.86
C GLY A 100 -9.63 -10.94 -15.49
N ILE A 101 -8.67 -11.83 -15.20
CA ILE A 101 -8.55 -12.55 -13.92
C ILE A 101 -7.10 -12.54 -13.44
N VAL A 102 -6.88 -12.30 -12.14
CA VAL A 102 -5.60 -12.51 -11.43
C VAL A 102 -5.85 -13.50 -10.32
N ASN A 103 -5.13 -14.61 -10.33
CA ASN A 103 -5.16 -15.58 -9.24
C ASN A 103 -3.76 -15.70 -8.65
N VAL A 104 -3.63 -15.38 -7.36
CA VAL A 104 -2.37 -15.53 -6.60
C VAL A 104 -2.56 -16.53 -5.48
N PHE A 105 -1.64 -17.48 -5.38
CA PHE A 105 -1.64 -18.55 -4.38
C PHE A 105 -0.65 -18.24 -3.26
N GLY A 106 -1.11 -18.36 -2.02
CA GLY A 106 -0.27 -18.19 -0.83
C GLY A 106 -0.22 -16.75 -0.32
N SER A 107 0.96 -16.36 0.18
CA SER A 107 1.28 -15.02 0.69
C SER A 107 2.17 -14.27 -0.30
N ILE A 108 1.97 -12.95 -0.37
CA ILE A 108 2.75 -12.05 -1.22
C ILE A 108 3.58 -11.15 -0.31
N ALA A 109 4.88 -11.00 -0.63
CA ALA A 109 5.73 -9.97 -0.05
C ALA A 109 6.11 -8.99 -1.17
N TYR A 110 5.94 -7.70 -0.92
CA TYR A 110 6.25 -6.63 -1.87
C TYR A 110 7.34 -5.74 -1.32
N VAL A 111 8.32 -5.43 -2.17
CA VAL A 111 9.37 -4.45 -1.89
C VAL A 111 9.16 -3.30 -2.88
N SER A 112 8.85 -2.12 -2.37
CA SER A 112 8.60 -0.94 -3.19
C SER A 112 9.90 -0.38 -3.79
N GLN A 113 9.77 0.34 -4.89
CA GLN A 113 10.89 1.07 -5.51
C GLN A 113 11.50 2.10 -4.54
N SER A 114 10.66 2.77 -3.76
CA SER A 114 11.05 3.67 -2.68
C SER A 114 10.59 3.06 -1.36
N SER A 115 11.54 2.77 -0.46
CA SER A 115 11.23 2.22 0.86
C SER A 115 10.54 3.28 1.72
N TRP A 116 9.51 2.86 2.45
CA TRP A 116 8.93 3.68 3.52
C TRP A 116 9.62 3.34 4.83
N ILE A 117 10.29 4.32 5.43
CA ILE A 117 10.99 4.19 6.72
C ILE A 117 10.32 5.16 7.67
N GLN A 118 9.83 4.65 8.80
CA GLN A 118 9.17 5.43 9.84
C GLN A 118 10.21 6.01 10.80
N SER A 119 9.91 7.19 11.34
CA SER A 119 10.71 7.76 12.43
C SER A 119 10.71 6.82 13.63
N GLY A 120 11.89 6.46 14.11
CA GLY A 120 12.07 5.46 15.16
C GLY A 120 13.31 4.61 14.93
N THR A 121 13.45 3.53 15.68
CA THR A 121 14.64 2.68 15.58
C THR A 121 14.63 1.86 14.30
N ILE A 122 15.82 1.51 13.79
CA ILE A 122 15.94 0.55 12.68
C ILE A 122 15.29 -0.79 13.06
N GLN A 123 15.37 -1.19 14.32
CA GLN A 123 14.70 -2.39 14.83
C GLN A 123 13.18 -2.32 14.65
N ASP A 124 12.55 -1.21 15.02
CA ASP A 124 11.10 -1.04 14.88
C ASP A 124 10.68 -1.06 13.40
N ASN A 125 11.48 -0.45 12.54
CA ASN A 125 11.30 -0.49 11.09
C ASN A 125 11.51 -1.89 10.49
N ILE A 126 12.24 -2.80 11.15
CA ILE A 126 12.36 -4.20 10.70
C ILE A 126 11.18 -5.03 11.22
N LEU A 127 10.75 -4.77 12.46
CA LEU A 127 9.70 -5.54 13.12
C LEU A 127 8.29 -5.12 12.70
N PHE A 128 8.09 -3.87 12.29
CA PHE A 128 6.80 -3.28 11.94
C PHE A 128 5.71 -3.62 12.98
N GLY A 129 6.03 -3.42 14.26
CA GLY A 129 5.11 -3.66 15.39
C GLY A 129 4.94 -5.12 15.81
N LYS A 130 5.64 -6.08 15.21
CA LYS A 130 5.63 -7.49 15.66
C LYS A 130 6.60 -7.74 16.81
N PRO A 131 6.31 -8.71 17.70
CA PRO A 131 7.25 -9.09 18.75
C PRO A 131 8.56 -9.62 18.13
N MET A 132 9.68 -9.26 18.74
CA MET A 132 11.01 -9.65 18.24
C MET A 132 11.28 -11.13 18.50
N GLU A 133 11.46 -11.88 17.42
CA GLU A 133 11.97 -13.25 17.49
C GLU A 133 13.46 -13.26 17.10
N THR A 134 14.34 -13.42 18.10
CA THR A 134 15.80 -13.28 17.96
C THR A 134 16.38 -14.12 16.82
N THR A 135 15.94 -15.37 16.68
CA THR A 135 16.45 -16.29 15.66
C THR A 135 16.08 -15.85 14.24
N LYS A 136 14.87 -15.34 14.02
CA LYS A 136 14.43 -14.82 12.72
C LYS A 136 15.10 -13.49 12.42
N TYR A 137 15.20 -12.63 13.42
CA TYR A 137 15.83 -11.31 13.32
C TYR A 137 17.31 -11.42 12.91
N GLU A 138 18.08 -12.27 13.59
CA GLU A 138 19.49 -12.49 13.25
C GLU A 138 19.66 -13.14 11.87
N LYS A 139 18.80 -14.09 11.51
CA LYS A 139 18.81 -14.70 10.17
C LYS A 139 18.53 -13.66 9.09
N ALA A 140 17.56 -12.78 9.30
CA ALA A 140 17.26 -11.68 8.39
C ALA A 140 18.46 -10.72 8.29
N GLY A 141 19.03 -10.31 9.41
CA GLY A 141 20.21 -9.42 9.46
C GLY A 141 21.43 -9.96 8.74
N LYS A 142 21.71 -11.27 8.87
CA LYS A 142 22.77 -11.94 8.13
C LYS A 142 22.53 -11.92 6.62
N LYS A 143 21.29 -12.16 6.18
CA LYS A 143 20.92 -12.20 4.75
C LYS A 143 20.98 -10.81 4.09
N VAL A 144 20.59 -9.77 4.83
CA VAL A 144 20.54 -8.38 4.33
C VAL A 144 21.87 -7.64 4.51
N LYS A 145 22.95 -8.34 4.92
CA LYS A 145 24.27 -7.76 5.20
C LYS A 145 24.28 -6.64 6.26
N LEU A 146 23.25 -6.56 7.11
CA LEU A 146 23.19 -5.62 8.23
C LEU A 146 23.96 -6.11 9.47
N ARG A 147 24.63 -7.26 9.37
CA ARG A 147 25.27 -7.96 10.49
C ARG A 147 26.32 -7.09 11.20
N THR A 148 27.11 -6.32 10.47
CA THR A 148 28.15 -5.45 11.06
C THR A 148 27.53 -4.40 11.98
N CYS A 149 26.45 -3.73 11.53
CA CYS A 149 25.73 -2.75 12.33
C CYS A 149 24.90 -3.38 13.49
N MET A 150 24.55 -4.67 13.40
CA MET A 150 23.87 -5.40 14.48
C MET A 150 24.82 -5.78 15.63
N LEU A 151 26.07 -6.14 15.32
CA LEU A 151 27.09 -6.52 16.30
C LEU A 151 27.57 -5.32 17.12
N GLU A 152 27.58 -4.12 16.53
CA GLU A 152 27.97 -2.88 17.22
C GLU A 152 26.86 -2.31 18.12
N GLY A 153 25.70 -2.96 18.25
CA GLY A 153 24.55 -2.46 19.03
C GLY A 153 23.88 -1.21 18.45
N LYS A 154 24.44 -0.60 17.40
CA LYS A 154 23.95 0.64 16.79
C LYS A 154 22.53 0.53 16.24
N ILE A 155 22.13 -0.62 15.68
CA ILE A 155 20.78 -0.76 15.08
C ILE A 155 19.63 -0.62 16.08
N ARG A 156 19.83 -0.96 17.36
CA ARG A 156 18.75 -0.89 18.37
C ARG A 156 18.42 0.55 18.78
N ASN A 157 19.41 1.44 18.72
CA ASN A 157 19.28 2.83 19.17
C ASN A 157 19.52 3.86 18.05
N CYS A 158 19.80 3.40 16.83
CA CYS A 158 19.94 4.27 15.67
C CYS A 158 18.54 4.64 15.21
N ASN A 159 18.16 5.88 15.51
CA ASN A 159 16.94 6.48 15.02
C ASN A 159 17.12 6.89 13.57
N VAL A 160 16.14 6.53 12.75
CA VAL A 160 15.97 7.09 11.42
C VAL A 160 15.16 8.37 11.60
N GLY A 161 15.81 9.52 11.41
CA GLY A 161 15.22 10.86 11.47
C GLY A 161 15.16 11.46 10.08
#